data_AF-A0AA95FAT7-F1
#
_entry.id   AF-A0AA95FAT7-F1
#
_cell.length_a   1.000
_cell.length_b   1.000
_cell.length_c   1.000
_cell.angle_alpha   90.00
_cell.angle_beta   90.00
_cell.angle_gamma   90.00
#
_symmetry.space_group_name_H-M   'P 1'
#
loop_
_entity.id
_entity.type
_entity.pdbx_description
1 polymer ?
#
loop_
_entity_poly.entity_id
_entity_poly.type
_entity_poly.pdbx_seq_one_letter_code
_entity_poly.pdbx_strand_id
1 'polypeptide(L)'
;MAEKNEAVEAEKAPKKAAAPKAAAEKKPAAKKAPAKAAASDAKAEAPAKKPAAKKAAPKKDAPASRPGVLKVHHLRPVPGANTAKTRVGRGEGSKGKTAGRGTKGTKARNTVRVGFEGGQMPLHMRTPKLRGFKNPFRVEYQVVNLEKLAELYPKGGDVTIGDLVAKGAVRKNEKVKVLGNGDIAVKLTVSVDKVSGSAEQKIVAAGGSVK
;
A
#
# COMPACT_ATOMS: atom_id res chain seq x y z
N MET A 1 57.04 25.22 -9.73
CA MET A 1 57.10 26.02 -8.49
C MET A 1 55.70 25.99 -7.93
N ALA A 2 55.42 25.17 -6.90
CA ALA A 2 55.63 25.53 -5.48
C ALA A 2 54.92 26.87 -5.22
N GLU A 3 53.73 26.86 -4.62
CA GLU A 3 53.50 26.87 -3.17
C GLU A 3 51.96 26.68 -2.95
N LYS A 4 51.41 25.80 -2.09
CA LYS A 4 51.46 25.77 -0.60
C LYS A 4 51.10 27.17 -0.05
N ASN A 5 50.12 27.40 0.82
CA ASN A 5 49.74 26.65 1.99
C ASN A 5 48.55 27.33 2.70
N GLU A 6 47.86 26.53 3.53
CA GLU A 6 47.34 26.81 4.90
C GLU A 6 46.26 27.89 5.09
N ALA A 7 45.05 27.55 5.56
CA ALA A 7 44.66 27.02 6.89
C ALA A 7 44.47 28.12 7.95
N VAL A 8 43.42 27.94 8.77
CA VAL A 8 43.16 28.36 10.19
C VAL A 8 41.63 28.51 10.32
N GLU A 9 40.87 27.52 10.77
CA GLU A 9 40.62 27.09 12.18
C GLU A 9 40.03 28.22 13.04
N ALA A 10 38.73 28.20 13.40
CA ALA A 10 38.16 27.79 14.70
C ALA A 10 36.82 28.58 14.80
N GLU A 11 35.71 28.15 15.40
CA GLU A 11 35.58 27.67 16.78
C GLU A 11 34.22 26.96 16.95
N LYS A 12 34.25 25.95 17.81
CA LYS A 12 33.18 25.09 18.27
C LYS A 12 32.46 25.74 19.46
N ALA A 13 31.13 25.87 19.35
CA ALA A 13 30.06 25.89 20.38
C ALA A 13 30.39 26.17 21.87
N PRO A 14 29.41 26.72 22.60
CA PRO A 14 28.83 25.85 23.65
C PRO A 14 27.29 25.88 23.76
N LYS A 15 26.75 24.68 23.97
CA LYS A 15 25.48 24.45 24.66
C LYS A 15 25.65 24.73 26.17
N LYS A 16 24.65 25.34 26.81
CA LYS A 16 24.39 25.26 28.26
C LYS A 16 22.87 25.22 28.48
N ALA A 17 22.33 24.04 28.76
CA ALA A 17 21.80 23.58 30.06
C ALA A 17 20.53 24.36 30.50
N ALA A 18 19.33 23.79 30.36
CA ALA A 18 18.67 22.87 31.30
C ALA A 18 18.01 23.57 32.52
N ALA A 19 16.66 23.71 32.43
CA ALA A 19 15.60 23.46 33.45
C ALA A 19 15.71 24.06 34.88
N PRO A 20 14.62 24.46 35.59
CA PRO A 20 13.44 23.59 35.78
C PRO A 20 12.05 24.24 35.97
N LYS A 21 11.08 23.32 36.09
CA LYS A 21 9.66 23.42 36.47
C LYS A 21 9.33 24.41 37.58
N ALA A 22 8.12 24.99 37.49
CA ALA A 22 7.27 25.22 38.65
C ALA A 22 5.86 24.67 38.35
N ALA A 23 5.46 23.71 39.18
CA ALA A 23 4.11 23.19 39.31
C ALA A 23 3.59 23.61 40.69
N ALA A 24 2.42 24.22 40.75
CA ALA A 24 1.55 24.43 41.92
C ALA A 24 0.35 25.25 41.39
N GLU A 25 -0.93 25.01 41.69
CA GLU A 25 -1.52 24.25 42.79
C GLU A 25 -3.00 23.95 42.46
N LYS A 26 -3.46 22.77 42.90
CA LYS A 26 -4.87 22.39 43.02
C LYS A 26 -5.37 22.83 44.39
N LYS A 27 -6.60 23.37 44.47
CA LYS A 27 -7.74 22.97 45.37
C LYS A 27 -8.64 24.18 45.70
N PRO A 28 -9.86 23.99 46.26
CA PRO A 28 -10.63 22.75 46.42
C PRO A 28 -12.11 22.84 45.99
N ALA A 29 -12.70 21.67 45.75
CA ALA A 29 -14.13 21.46 45.92
C ALA A 29 -14.50 21.56 47.41
N ALA A 30 -15.59 22.25 47.72
CA ALA A 30 -16.21 22.20 49.04
C ALA A 30 -17.74 22.16 48.94
N LYS A 31 -18.25 21.02 49.43
CA LYS A 31 -19.47 20.82 50.22
C LYS A 31 -20.83 20.65 49.52
N LYS A 32 -21.45 19.57 50.03
CA LYS A 32 -22.72 18.92 49.74
C LYS A 32 -23.70 19.27 50.86
N ALA A 33 -24.96 19.49 50.45
CA ALA A 33 -26.23 19.27 51.16
C ALA A 33 -26.65 20.24 52.29
N PRO A 34 -27.95 20.31 52.70
CA PRO A 34 -29.10 19.45 52.32
C PRO A 34 -30.46 20.13 52.02
N ALA A 35 -31.37 19.32 51.48
CA ALA A 35 -32.81 19.22 51.74
C ALA A 35 -33.76 20.43 51.53
N LYS A 36 -34.73 20.22 50.62
CA LYS A 36 -36.15 20.37 50.98
C LYS A 36 -36.99 19.33 50.23
N ALA A 37 -37.50 18.37 51.00
CA ALA A 37 -38.59 17.50 50.60
C ALA A 37 -39.91 18.29 50.67
N ALA A 38 -40.79 18.07 49.70
CA ALA A 38 -42.22 18.22 49.87
C ALA A 38 -42.87 17.07 49.10
N ALA A 39 -43.36 16.09 49.86
CA ALA A 39 -44.20 15.01 49.39
C ALA A 39 -45.61 15.55 49.07
N SER A 40 -46.25 14.95 48.07
CA SER A 40 -47.69 14.70 48.12
C SER A 40 -47.97 13.41 47.35
N ASP A 41 -48.32 12.38 48.12
CA ASP A 41 -48.91 11.13 47.67
C ASP A 41 -50.36 11.36 47.24
N ALA A 42 -50.76 10.76 46.11
CA ALA A 42 -52.10 10.21 45.94
C ALA A 42 -52.06 9.09 44.89
N LYS A 43 -52.63 7.95 45.27
CA LYS A 43 -52.58 6.62 44.64
C LYS A 43 -53.86 6.34 43.84
N ALA A 44 -53.78 5.30 43.01
CA ALA A 44 -54.83 4.64 42.20
C ALA A 44 -54.85 5.13 40.74
N GLU A 45 -54.87 4.29 39.70
CA GLU A 45 -55.32 2.90 39.57
C GLU A 45 -54.72 2.31 38.28
N ALA A 46 -54.31 1.04 38.31
CA ALA A 46 -53.86 0.32 37.12
C ALA A 46 -55.04 -0.39 36.45
N PRO A 47 -55.07 -0.50 35.11
CA PRO A 47 -55.71 -1.66 34.52
C PRO A 47 -54.82 -2.41 33.52
N ALA A 48 -54.76 -3.72 33.76
CA ALA A 48 -54.69 -4.82 32.80
C ALA A 48 -53.45 -4.96 31.89
N LYS A 49 -52.54 -5.83 32.32
CA LYS A 49 -51.64 -6.60 31.44
C LYS A 49 -52.47 -7.40 30.42
N LYS A 50 -52.33 -7.08 29.14
CA LYS A 50 -52.75 -7.91 28.00
C LYS A 50 -51.85 -9.15 27.94
N PRO A 51 -52.37 -10.38 27.83
CA PRO A 51 -51.54 -11.59 27.83
C PRO A 51 -50.71 -11.65 26.55
N ALA A 52 -49.42 -11.92 26.71
CA ALA A 52 -48.47 -12.10 25.62
C ALA A 52 -48.94 -13.22 24.68
N ALA A 53 -49.00 -12.91 23.38
CA ALA A 53 -49.28 -13.87 22.33
C ALA A 53 -48.26 -15.02 22.38
N LYS A 54 -48.78 -16.24 22.51
CA LYS A 54 -48.05 -17.50 22.48
C LYS A 54 -47.20 -17.56 21.20
N LYS A 55 -45.88 -17.55 21.35
CA LYS A 55 -44.94 -17.75 20.24
C LYS A 55 -45.18 -19.16 19.67
N ALA A 56 -45.65 -19.23 18.43
CA ALA A 56 -45.84 -20.49 17.72
C ALA A 56 -44.51 -21.25 17.63
N ALA A 57 -44.54 -22.54 17.96
CA ALA A 57 -43.40 -23.44 17.83
C ALA A 57 -42.94 -23.52 16.37
N PRO A 58 -41.63 -23.52 16.08
CA PRO A 58 -41.15 -23.70 14.72
C PRO A 58 -41.43 -25.14 14.28
N LYS A 59 -42.24 -25.29 13.23
CA LYS A 59 -42.43 -26.55 12.52
C LYS A 59 -41.07 -27.05 12.02
N LYS A 60 -40.63 -28.20 12.53
CA LYS A 60 -39.51 -28.97 11.99
C LYS A 60 -40.01 -29.70 10.75
N ASP A 61 -39.87 -29.06 9.59
CA ASP A 61 -39.94 -29.75 8.30
C ASP A 61 -38.60 -29.52 7.59
N ALA A 62 -37.67 -30.44 7.81
CA ALA A 62 -36.36 -30.46 7.17
C ALA A 62 -36.31 -31.65 6.19
N PRO A 63 -36.30 -31.43 4.87
CA PRO A 63 -35.87 -32.46 3.94
C PRO A 63 -34.34 -32.37 3.77
N ALA A 64 -33.66 -33.39 4.27
CA ALA A 64 -32.32 -33.86 3.89
C ALA A 64 -31.30 -32.78 3.43
N SER A 65 -30.74 -32.06 4.41
CA SER A 65 -29.42 -31.43 4.23
C SER A 65 -28.37 -32.53 4.11
N ARG A 66 -27.95 -32.87 2.88
CA ARG A 66 -26.74 -33.66 2.65
C ARG A 66 -25.54 -32.87 3.18
N PRO A 67 -24.92 -33.26 4.31
CA PRO A 67 -23.77 -32.55 4.84
C PRO A 67 -22.59 -32.79 3.90
N GLY A 68 -22.19 -31.76 3.14
CA GLY A 68 -21.03 -31.84 2.24
C GLY A 68 -21.23 -31.20 0.86
N VAL A 69 -22.46 -30.89 0.46
CA VAL A 69 -22.69 -30.20 -0.83
C VAL A 69 -22.73 -28.70 -0.60
N LEU A 70 -21.75 -27.98 -1.15
CA LEU A 70 -21.77 -26.52 -1.23
C LEU A 70 -22.98 -26.07 -2.06
N LYS A 71 -23.84 -25.27 -1.46
CA LYS A 71 -24.98 -24.61 -2.10
C LYS A 71 -24.69 -23.12 -2.15
N VAL A 72 -25.40 -22.37 -3.00
CA VAL A 72 -25.18 -20.92 -3.19
C VAL A 72 -25.21 -20.12 -1.87
N HIS A 73 -26.08 -20.48 -0.93
CA HIS A 73 -26.20 -19.81 0.38
C HIS A 73 -25.12 -20.19 1.40
N HIS A 74 -24.22 -21.13 1.08
CA HIS A 74 -23.06 -21.47 1.91
C HIS A 74 -21.85 -20.58 1.60
N LEU A 75 -21.83 -19.89 0.46
CA LEU A 75 -20.73 -19.01 0.08
C LEU A 75 -20.74 -17.75 0.94
N ARG A 76 -19.65 -17.52 1.68
CA ARG A 76 -19.42 -16.28 2.43
C ARG A 76 -18.06 -15.71 2.02
N PRO A 77 -17.92 -14.38 1.94
CA PRO A 77 -16.63 -13.76 1.70
C PRO A 77 -15.68 -14.07 2.86
N VAL A 78 -14.38 -14.12 2.58
CA VAL A 78 -13.35 -14.20 3.61
C VAL A 78 -13.51 -13.02 4.58
N PRO A 79 -13.36 -13.22 5.91
CA PRO A 79 -13.44 -12.13 6.87
C PRO A 79 -12.53 -10.95 6.47
N GLY A 80 -13.09 -9.75 6.39
CA GLY A 80 -12.36 -8.55 5.99
C GLY A 80 -12.30 -8.27 4.47
N ALA A 81 -12.74 -9.20 3.60
CA ALA A 81 -12.76 -8.96 2.15
C ALA A 81 -13.69 -7.81 1.74
N ASN A 82 -14.80 -7.63 2.46
CA ASN A 82 -15.76 -6.56 2.22
C ASN A 82 -15.82 -5.63 3.43
N THR A 83 -15.32 -4.40 3.29
CA THR A 83 -15.47 -3.34 4.29
C THR A 83 -16.67 -2.47 3.98
N ALA A 84 -17.48 -2.14 4.99
CA ALA A 84 -18.62 -1.26 4.83
C ALA A 84 -18.19 0.15 4.39
N LYS A 85 -18.77 0.68 3.30
CA LYS A 85 -18.50 2.04 2.82
C LYS A 85 -19.05 3.07 3.79
N THR A 86 -18.21 4.02 4.21
CA THR A 86 -18.70 5.17 4.99
C THR A 86 -19.60 6.05 4.13
N ARG A 87 -20.89 6.12 4.47
CA ARG A 87 -21.85 7.01 3.83
C ARG A 87 -21.84 8.35 4.54
N VAL A 88 -21.19 9.33 3.91
CA VAL A 88 -21.09 10.71 4.43
C VAL A 88 -22.43 11.45 4.31
N GLY A 89 -22.67 12.44 5.17
CA GLY A 89 -23.91 13.22 5.22
C GLY A 89 -25.12 12.41 5.69
N ARG A 90 -24.95 11.43 6.60
CA ARG A 90 -26.03 10.58 7.14
C ARG A 90 -25.98 10.59 8.68
N GLY A 91 -26.56 11.63 9.28
CA GLY A 91 -26.63 11.79 10.74
C GLY A 91 -25.31 12.17 11.40
N GLU A 92 -25.38 12.56 12.68
CA GLU A 92 -24.23 13.05 13.45
C GLU A 92 -23.24 11.96 13.87
N GLY A 93 -23.71 10.71 14.06
CA GLY A 93 -22.84 9.57 14.39
C GLY A 93 -21.96 9.07 13.23
N SER A 94 -22.19 9.56 12.01
CA SER A 94 -21.32 9.36 10.85
C SER A 94 -20.56 10.66 10.55
N LYS A 95 -19.92 10.77 9.38
CA LYS A 95 -19.43 12.04 8.84
C LYS A 95 -20.63 12.91 8.43
N GLY A 96 -21.33 13.49 9.41
CA GLY A 96 -22.59 14.23 9.30
C GLY A 96 -22.47 15.59 8.63
N LYS A 97 -23.06 16.64 9.25
CA LYS A 97 -23.19 18.05 8.79
C LYS A 97 -22.23 18.54 7.70
N THR A 98 -20.91 18.34 7.84
CA THR A 98 -19.88 18.86 6.91
C THR A 98 -19.31 17.81 5.95
N ALA A 99 -19.70 16.53 6.08
CA ALA A 99 -19.19 15.40 5.33
C ALA A 99 -17.65 15.27 5.31
N GLY A 100 -16.96 15.85 6.32
CA GLY A 100 -15.50 15.90 6.41
C GLY A 100 -14.84 17.03 5.60
N ARG A 101 -15.62 17.97 5.05
CA ARG A 101 -15.10 19.11 4.27
C ARG A 101 -14.85 20.39 5.08
N GLY A 102 -15.09 20.37 6.39
CA GLY A 102 -14.98 21.57 7.25
C GLY A 102 -16.16 22.52 7.09
N THR A 103 -16.02 23.77 7.54
CA THR A 103 -17.15 24.73 7.65
C THR A 103 -17.35 25.56 6.38
N LYS A 104 -16.37 26.36 5.98
CA LYS A 104 -16.44 27.32 4.86
C LYS A 104 -15.15 27.26 4.04
N GLY A 105 -15.12 27.99 2.92
CA GLY A 105 -13.96 28.12 2.05
C GLY A 105 -14.08 27.31 0.76
N THR A 106 -13.08 27.42 -0.11
CA THR A 106 -13.11 26.79 -1.44
C THR A 106 -13.20 25.28 -1.36
N LYS A 107 -12.48 24.63 -0.42
CA LYS A 107 -12.52 23.16 -0.22
C LYS A 107 -13.84 22.64 0.37
N ALA A 108 -14.64 23.50 1.01
CA ALA A 108 -15.97 23.13 1.51
C ALA A 108 -17.00 23.09 0.36
N ARG A 109 -16.91 24.06 -0.56
CA ARG A 109 -17.84 24.23 -1.68
C ARG A 109 -17.44 23.41 -2.91
N ASN A 110 -16.16 23.46 -3.28
CA ASN A 110 -15.58 22.92 -4.50
C ASN A 110 -14.24 22.19 -4.23
N THR A 111 -13.61 21.70 -5.30
CA THR A 111 -12.27 21.07 -5.25
C THR A 111 -11.24 22.01 -5.86
N VAL A 112 -10.03 22.04 -5.29
CA VAL A 112 -8.90 22.80 -5.83
C VAL A 112 -8.05 21.89 -6.71
N ARG A 113 -7.53 22.41 -7.84
CA ARG A 113 -6.67 21.66 -8.75
C ARG A 113 -5.37 21.22 -8.04
N VAL A 114 -4.95 19.97 -8.25
CA VAL A 114 -3.78 19.35 -7.56
C VAL A 114 -2.47 20.13 -7.77
N GLY A 115 -2.29 20.80 -8.91
CA GLY A 115 -1.08 21.58 -9.22
C GLY A 115 -1.12 23.06 -8.83
N PHE A 116 -2.12 23.51 -8.07
CA PHE A 116 -2.24 24.91 -7.65
C PHE A 116 -1.69 25.11 -6.23
N GLU A 117 -0.66 25.94 -6.11
CA GLU A 117 0.08 26.21 -4.86
C GLU A 117 -0.27 27.58 -4.25
N GLY A 118 -1.56 27.95 -4.25
CA GLY A 118 -2.02 29.15 -3.55
C GLY A 118 -1.67 30.49 -4.20
N GLY A 119 -1.30 30.48 -5.49
CA GLY A 119 -0.95 31.69 -6.27
C GLY A 119 0.55 31.84 -6.54
N GLN A 120 1.40 31.06 -5.87
CA GLN A 120 2.81 30.96 -6.23
C GLN A 120 2.97 30.19 -7.56
N MET A 121 4.02 30.48 -8.32
CA MET A 121 4.42 29.71 -9.51
C MET A 121 4.51 28.21 -9.16
N PRO A 122 3.73 27.29 -9.75
CA PRO A 122 3.75 25.89 -9.36
C PRO A 122 5.10 25.20 -9.56
N LEU A 123 5.38 24.14 -8.80
CA LEU A 123 6.65 23.40 -8.86
C LEU A 123 7.00 22.92 -10.28
N HIS A 124 6.03 22.37 -11.02
CA HIS A 124 6.21 21.89 -12.39
C HIS A 124 6.57 22.99 -13.40
N MET A 125 6.41 24.26 -13.04
CA MET A 125 6.86 25.42 -13.83
C MET A 125 8.19 25.98 -13.35
N ARG A 126 8.54 25.81 -12.05
CA ARG A 126 9.83 26.24 -11.51
C ARG A 126 10.97 25.32 -11.91
N THR A 127 10.71 24.01 -11.95
CA THR A 127 11.73 23.03 -12.30
C THR A 127 12.01 23.04 -13.80
N PRO A 128 13.28 23.01 -14.24
CA PRO A 128 13.59 22.87 -15.65
C PRO A 128 13.08 21.53 -16.18
N LYS A 129 12.73 21.49 -17.48
CA LYS A 129 12.31 20.25 -18.14
C LYS A 129 13.49 19.29 -18.21
N LEU A 130 13.21 17.98 -18.09
CA LEU A 130 14.22 16.95 -18.31
C LEU A 130 14.80 17.10 -19.72
N ARG A 131 16.12 16.96 -19.83
CA ARG A 131 16.86 17.16 -21.08
C ARG A 131 16.62 15.98 -22.04
N GLY A 132 16.80 16.24 -23.34
CA GLY A 132 16.76 15.24 -24.39
C GLY A 132 15.36 14.95 -24.94
N PHE A 133 15.24 13.87 -25.71
CA PHE A 133 14.00 13.40 -26.30
C PHE A 133 13.93 11.87 -26.21
N LYS A 134 12.72 11.32 -26.27
CA LYS A 134 12.52 9.86 -26.37
C LYS A 134 12.63 9.46 -27.84
N ASN A 135 13.71 8.76 -28.22
CA ASN A 135 13.88 8.24 -29.58
C ASN A 135 12.80 7.19 -29.90
N PRO A 136 11.89 7.43 -30.88
CA PRO A 136 10.84 6.47 -31.24
C PRO A 136 11.39 5.16 -31.84
N PHE A 137 12.59 5.21 -32.42
CA PHE A 137 13.24 4.07 -33.07
C PHE A 137 14.17 3.30 -32.11
N ARG A 138 14.12 3.58 -30.81
CA ARG A 138 14.89 2.84 -29.81
C ARG A 138 14.47 1.38 -29.82
N VAL A 139 15.42 0.49 -30.15
CA VAL A 139 15.23 -0.95 -30.01
C VAL A 139 15.45 -1.32 -28.55
N GLU A 140 14.37 -1.60 -27.83
CA GLU A 140 14.42 -2.07 -26.44
C GLU A 140 14.62 -3.59 -26.42
N TYR A 141 15.54 -4.05 -25.57
CA TYR A 141 15.78 -5.48 -25.35
C TYR A 141 15.34 -5.85 -23.94
N GLN A 142 14.67 -6.98 -23.82
CA GLN A 142 14.40 -7.64 -22.56
C GLN A 142 15.65 -8.40 -22.12
N VAL A 143 16.03 -8.21 -20.86
CA VAL A 143 17.28 -8.75 -20.34
C VAL A 143 17.08 -10.07 -19.61
N VAL A 144 17.99 -11.02 -19.82
CA VAL A 144 18.08 -12.27 -19.04
C VAL A 144 19.50 -12.44 -18.54
N ASN A 145 19.67 -12.66 -17.24
CA ASN A 145 20.98 -12.88 -16.62
C ASN A 145 21.35 -14.36 -16.57
N LEU A 146 22.64 -14.67 -16.48
CA LEU A 146 23.13 -16.05 -16.38
C LEU A 146 22.63 -16.76 -15.12
N GLU A 147 22.47 -16.06 -13.99
CA GLU A 147 21.87 -16.61 -12.75
C GLU A 147 20.51 -17.24 -13.03
N LYS A 148 19.66 -16.53 -13.77
CA LYS A 148 18.32 -17.01 -14.10
C LYS A 148 18.37 -18.18 -15.07
N LEU A 149 19.33 -18.19 -16.00
CA LEU A 149 19.53 -19.33 -16.89
C LEU A 149 20.00 -20.57 -16.14
N ALA A 150 20.87 -20.43 -15.14
CA ALA A 150 21.32 -21.54 -14.30
C ALA A 150 20.16 -22.17 -13.52
N GLU A 151 19.24 -21.35 -12.98
CA GLU A 151 18.04 -21.84 -12.29
C GLU A 151 17.07 -22.57 -13.25
N LEU A 152 16.88 -22.03 -14.46
CA LEU A 152 15.91 -22.54 -15.42
C LEU A 152 16.41 -23.76 -16.22
N TYR A 153 17.73 -23.94 -16.28
CA TYR A 153 18.39 -25.02 -17.02
C TYR A 153 19.43 -25.74 -16.15
N PRO A 154 19.02 -26.41 -15.05
CA PRO A 154 19.95 -27.11 -14.18
C PRO A 154 20.67 -28.29 -14.86
N LYS A 155 20.05 -28.88 -15.89
CA LYS A 155 20.62 -29.98 -16.70
C LYS A 155 21.35 -29.48 -17.96
N GLY A 156 21.29 -28.19 -18.23
CA GLY A 156 21.77 -27.59 -19.47
C GLY A 156 20.82 -27.78 -20.65
N GLY A 157 21.29 -27.39 -21.83
CA GLY A 157 20.57 -27.56 -23.08
C GLY A 157 20.48 -26.28 -23.92
N ASP A 158 19.61 -26.34 -24.92
CA ASP A 158 19.34 -25.23 -25.83
C ASP A 158 18.48 -24.15 -25.15
N VAL A 159 18.89 -22.90 -25.31
CA VAL A 159 18.17 -21.72 -24.83
C VAL A 159 17.75 -20.92 -26.05
N THR A 160 16.53 -21.18 -26.52
CA THR A 160 15.89 -20.38 -27.58
C THR A 160 14.93 -19.34 -27.00
N ILE A 161 14.56 -18.33 -27.80
CA ILE A 161 13.56 -17.34 -27.40
C ILE A 161 12.21 -18.03 -27.07
N GLY A 162 11.83 -19.05 -27.83
CA GLY A 162 10.61 -19.83 -27.58
C GLY A 162 10.63 -20.52 -26.21
N ASP A 163 11.75 -21.15 -25.85
CA ASP A 163 11.90 -21.85 -24.57
C ASP A 163 11.93 -20.88 -23.39
N LEU A 164 12.55 -19.71 -23.57
CA LEU A 164 12.54 -18.66 -22.56
C LEU A 164 11.13 -18.13 -22.30
N VAL A 165 10.30 -18.02 -23.33
CA VAL A 165 8.88 -17.65 -23.19
C VAL A 165 8.11 -18.76 -22.48
N ALA A 166 8.30 -20.02 -22.87
CA ALA A 166 7.63 -21.17 -22.26
C ALA A 166 7.93 -21.32 -20.77
N LYS A 167 9.17 -21.02 -20.37
CA LYS A 167 9.62 -21.00 -18.97
C LYS A 167 9.28 -19.71 -18.21
N GLY A 168 8.67 -18.72 -18.87
CA GLY A 168 8.27 -17.45 -18.27
C GLY A 168 9.43 -16.50 -17.95
N ALA A 169 10.60 -16.70 -18.56
CA ALA A 169 11.78 -15.84 -18.37
C ALA A 169 11.67 -14.53 -19.16
N VAL A 170 11.01 -14.57 -20.32
CA VAL A 170 10.82 -13.42 -21.21
C VAL A 170 9.37 -13.33 -21.68
N ARG A 171 8.96 -12.15 -22.13
CA ARG A 171 7.66 -11.90 -22.75
C ARG A 171 7.70 -12.30 -24.21
N LYS A 172 6.54 -12.68 -24.75
CA LYS A 172 6.38 -12.93 -26.19
C LYS A 172 6.58 -11.64 -26.99
N ASN A 173 7.16 -11.77 -28.20
CA ASN A 173 7.36 -10.69 -29.17
C ASN A 173 8.28 -9.54 -28.74
N GLU A 174 9.11 -9.74 -27.71
CA GLU A 174 10.16 -8.79 -27.33
C GLU A 174 11.54 -9.34 -27.73
N LYS A 175 12.47 -8.46 -28.10
CA LYS A 175 13.86 -8.85 -28.40
C LYS A 175 14.60 -9.16 -27.13
N VAL A 176 15.44 -10.18 -27.12
CA VAL A 176 16.11 -10.68 -25.91
C VAL A 176 17.60 -10.39 -25.94
N LYS A 177 18.13 -9.88 -24.83
CA LYS A 177 19.57 -9.72 -24.60
C LYS A 177 20.02 -10.49 -23.36
N VAL A 178 21.02 -11.34 -23.50
CA VAL A 178 21.63 -12.06 -22.36
C VAL A 178 22.78 -11.25 -21.76
N LEU A 179 22.81 -11.15 -20.43
CA LEU A 179 23.81 -10.40 -19.66
C LEU A 179 24.58 -11.29 -18.68
N GLY A 180 25.86 -10.97 -18.47
CA GLY A 180 26.84 -11.81 -17.76
C GLY A 180 26.80 -11.76 -16.22
N ASN A 181 25.68 -11.36 -15.63
CA ASN A 181 25.53 -11.37 -14.17
C ASN A 181 25.28 -12.81 -13.69
N GLY A 182 26.06 -13.25 -12.70
CA GLY A 182 26.12 -14.63 -12.22
C GLY A 182 27.17 -15.50 -12.90
N ASP A 183 27.36 -16.68 -12.34
CA ASP A 183 28.23 -17.71 -12.87
C ASP A 183 27.41 -18.88 -13.37
N ILE A 184 27.96 -19.56 -14.38
CA ILE A 184 27.29 -20.67 -15.02
C ILE A 184 28.23 -21.85 -15.08
N ALA A 185 27.84 -22.94 -14.42
CA ALA A 185 28.57 -24.20 -14.44
C ALA A 185 28.03 -25.17 -15.51
N VAL A 186 26.92 -24.80 -16.14
CA VAL A 186 26.14 -25.68 -17.00
C VAL A 186 26.36 -25.31 -18.46
N LYS A 187 26.52 -26.33 -19.32
CA LYS A 187 26.64 -26.16 -20.77
C LYS A 187 25.31 -25.70 -21.36
N LEU A 188 25.31 -24.49 -21.94
CA LEU A 188 24.16 -23.92 -22.64
C LEU A 188 24.49 -23.61 -24.09
N THR A 189 23.52 -23.85 -24.97
CA THR A 189 23.55 -23.38 -26.36
C THR A 189 22.54 -22.25 -26.52
N VAL A 190 23.01 -21.00 -26.49
CA VAL A 190 22.16 -19.82 -26.41
C VAL A 190 21.91 -19.27 -27.82
N SER A 191 20.65 -19.21 -28.23
CA SER A 191 20.19 -18.63 -29.51
C SER A 191 19.24 -17.47 -29.23
N VAL A 192 19.77 -16.24 -29.21
CA VAL A 192 19.05 -15.00 -28.82
C VAL A 192 19.49 -13.81 -29.68
N ASP A 193 18.76 -12.69 -29.65
CA ASP A 193 19.07 -11.54 -30.51
C ASP A 193 20.43 -10.89 -30.21
N LYS A 194 20.80 -10.78 -28.92
CA LYS A 194 22.09 -10.20 -28.49
C LYS A 194 22.62 -10.84 -27.22
N VAL A 195 23.94 -10.89 -27.08
CA VAL A 195 24.62 -11.27 -25.85
C VAL A 195 25.62 -10.18 -25.46
N SER A 196 25.90 -10.00 -24.17
CA SER A 196 26.99 -9.14 -23.72
C SER A 196 28.32 -9.89 -23.79
N GLY A 197 29.43 -9.20 -24.09
CA GLY A 197 30.74 -9.84 -24.14
C GLY A 197 31.12 -10.58 -22.84
N SER A 198 30.71 -10.05 -21.67
CA SER A 198 30.88 -10.74 -20.39
C SER A 198 30.08 -12.04 -20.28
N ALA A 199 28.89 -12.11 -20.89
CA ALA A 199 28.09 -13.34 -20.93
C ALA A 199 28.69 -14.34 -21.90
N GLU A 200 29.12 -13.90 -23.08
CA GLU A 200 29.77 -14.76 -24.08
C GLU A 200 30.99 -15.46 -23.49
N GLN A 201 31.87 -14.72 -22.83
CA GLN A 201 33.07 -15.28 -22.17
C GLN A 201 32.71 -16.34 -21.13
N LYS A 202 31.73 -16.08 -20.27
CA LYS A 202 31.29 -17.02 -19.23
C LYS A 202 30.60 -18.25 -19.80
N ILE A 203 29.78 -18.10 -20.84
CA ILE A 203 29.10 -19.21 -21.52
C ILE A 203 30.14 -20.11 -22.21
N VAL A 204 31.12 -19.51 -22.90
CA VAL A 204 32.20 -20.26 -23.56
C VAL A 204 33.10 -20.94 -22.52
N ALA A 205 33.42 -20.28 -21.40
CA ALA A 205 34.19 -20.86 -20.30
C ALA A 205 33.48 -22.08 -19.68
N ALA A 206 32.15 -22.08 -19.63
CA ALA A 206 31.34 -23.22 -19.21
C ALA A 206 31.24 -24.34 -20.28
N GLY A 207 31.86 -24.15 -21.45
CA GLY A 207 31.80 -25.09 -22.59
C GLY A 207 30.49 -25.01 -23.38
N GLY A 208 29.78 -23.87 -23.29
CA GLY A 208 28.59 -23.57 -24.08
C GLY A 208 28.90 -22.91 -25.42
N SER A 209 27.85 -22.62 -26.19
CA SER A 209 27.94 -21.96 -27.51
C SER A 209 26.90 -20.85 -27.60
N VAL A 210 27.25 -19.75 -28.28
CA VAL A 210 26.37 -18.60 -28.55
C VAL A 210 26.12 -18.53 -30.05
N LYS A 211 24.85 -18.44 -30.45
CA LYS A 211 24.36 -18.34 -31.83
C LYS A 211 23.50 -17.10 -32.03
#